data_AF-A0AAP2RD77-F1
#
_entry.id   AF-A0AAP2RD77-F1
#
_cell.length_a   1.000
_cell.length_b   1.000
_cell.length_c   1.000
_cell.angle_alpha   90.00
_cell.angle_beta   90.00
_cell.angle_gamma   90.00
#
_symmetry.space_group_name_H-M   'P 1'
#
loop_
_entity.id
_entity.type
_entity.pdbx_description
1 polymer ?
#
loop_
_entity_poly.entity_id
_entity_poly.type
_entity_poly.pdbx_seq_one_letter_code
_entity_poly.pdbx_strand_id
1 'polypeptide(L)'
;MSLKKKTGKCNQCGNCCRDFFIDVNLDQVTDYEFMDYIKWLSCHMNVEVKVKDHKRRKIEIQVKNPCKHLVDNGDGTYSCAIQENKPEICRHYPEEDYEDDISSKCGFKFV
;
A
#
# COMPACT_ATOMS: atom_id res chain seq x y z
N MET A 1 4.27 -15.62 6.19
CA MET A 1 3.31 -14.73 6.88
C MET A 1 3.56 -14.84 8.36
N SER A 2 3.91 -13.73 9.01
CA SER A 2 4.22 -13.69 10.44
C SER A 2 2.94 -13.99 11.24
N LEU A 3 3.00 -14.90 12.20
CA LEU A 3 1.87 -15.38 13.03
C LEU A 3 1.36 -14.35 14.06
N LYS A 4 1.61 -13.06 13.83
CA LYS A 4 1.26 -12.01 14.78
C LYS A 4 -0.23 -11.68 14.70
N LYS A 5 -0.87 -11.53 15.85
CA LYS A 5 -2.31 -11.21 15.92
C LYS A 5 -2.50 -9.70 15.77
N LYS A 6 -3.35 -9.30 14.83
CA LYS A 6 -3.78 -7.90 14.69
C LYS A 6 -4.62 -7.48 15.88
N THR A 7 -4.24 -6.38 16.51
CA THR A 7 -4.92 -5.76 17.66
C THR A 7 -5.09 -4.25 17.43
N GLY A 8 -5.86 -3.59 18.29
CA GLY A 8 -6.13 -2.16 18.21
C GLY A 8 -7.38 -1.81 17.40
N LYS A 9 -7.53 -0.54 17.07
CA LYS A 9 -8.69 0.01 16.34
C LYS A 9 -8.27 1.14 15.42
N CYS A 10 -9.10 1.44 14.42
CA CYS A 10 -8.89 2.60 13.56
C CYS A 10 -8.78 3.88 14.42
N ASN A 11 -7.70 4.62 14.23
CA ASN A 11 -7.44 5.92 14.86
C ASN A 11 -7.51 7.07 13.85
N GLN A 12 -8.15 6.86 12.70
CA GLN A 12 -8.39 7.89 11.69
C GLN A 12 -7.11 8.51 11.08
N CYS A 13 -6.01 7.75 10.96
CA CYS A 13 -4.79 8.21 10.29
C CYS A 13 -4.93 8.39 8.76
N GLY A 14 -5.86 7.67 8.13
CA GLY A 14 -6.11 7.71 6.69
C GLY A 14 -5.14 6.88 5.83
N ASN A 15 -4.11 6.27 6.42
CA ASN A 15 -3.05 5.56 5.68
C ASN A 15 -3.56 4.44 4.78
N CYS A 16 -4.64 3.75 5.20
CA CYS A 16 -5.27 2.69 4.42
C CYS A 16 -5.90 3.14 3.08
N CYS A 17 -5.92 4.44 2.80
CA CYS A 17 -6.66 5.03 1.69
C CYS A 17 -5.88 6.12 0.93
N ARG A 18 -4.62 6.41 1.29
CA ARG A 18 -3.81 7.45 0.62
C ARG A 18 -3.08 6.91 -0.61
N ASP A 19 -2.65 5.67 -0.53
CA ASP A 19 -1.93 4.94 -1.55
C ASP A 19 -2.22 3.44 -1.44
N PHE A 20 -1.77 2.68 -2.42
CA PHE A 20 -1.79 1.22 -2.38
C PHE A 20 -0.57 0.67 -3.10
N PHE A 21 -0.23 -0.57 -2.73
CA PHE A 21 0.90 -1.30 -3.29
C PHE A 21 0.40 -2.47 -4.13
N ILE A 22 1.06 -2.71 -5.27
CA ILE A 22 0.86 -3.91 -6.09
C ILE A 22 2.20 -4.61 -6.21
N ASP A 23 2.27 -5.84 -5.72
CA ASP A 23 3.37 -6.74 -6.01
C ASP A 23 3.17 -7.37 -7.39
N VAL A 24 4.13 -7.16 -8.27
CA VAL A 24 4.13 -7.72 -9.63
C VAL A 24 5.32 -8.63 -9.81
N ASN A 25 5.05 -9.81 -10.38
CA ASN A 25 6.09 -10.75 -10.75
C ASN A 25 6.20 -10.87 -12.27
N LEU A 26 7.38 -10.51 -12.82
CA LEU A 26 7.65 -10.50 -14.25
C LEU A 26 8.58 -11.68 -14.63
N ASP A 27 8.21 -12.89 -14.23
CA ASP A 27 9.08 -14.08 -14.37
C ASP A 27 9.46 -14.43 -15.82
N GLN A 28 8.61 -14.07 -16.79
CA GLN A 28 8.70 -14.51 -18.19
C GLN A 28 9.36 -13.50 -19.14
N VAL A 29 9.92 -12.40 -18.63
CA VAL A 29 10.52 -11.35 -19.48
C VAL A 29 12.05 -11.42 -19.43
N THR A 30 12.71 -10.91 -20.48
CA THR A 30 14.17 -10.73 -20.49
C THR A 30 14.59 -9.61 -19.54
N ASP A 31 15.88 -9.54 -19.20
CA ASP A 31 16.41 -8.45 -18.36
C ASP A 31 16.24 -7.08 -19.00
N TYR A 32 16.33 -7.01 -20.34
CA TYR A 32 16.10 -5.78 -21.08
C TYR A 32 14.64 -5.30 -20.93
N GLU A 33 13.68 -6.19 -21.18
CA GLU A 33 12.24 -5.88 -21.04
C GLU A 33 11.89 -5.52 -19.60
N PHE A 34 12.46 -6.23 -18.62
CA PHE A 34 12.27 -5.91 -17.20
C PHE A 34 12.68 -4.47 -16.87
N MET A 35 13.86 -4.06 -17.34
CA MET A 35 14.34 -2.69 -17.12
C MET A 35 13.51 -1.65 -17.89
N ASP A 36 13.01 -2.00 -19.07
CA ASP A 36 12.14 -1.11 -19.87
C ASP A 36 10.78 -0.90 -19.19
N TYR A 37 10.18 -1.96 -18.63
CA TYR A 37 8.95 -1.85 -17.83
C TYR A 37 9.13 -0.95 -16.62
N ILE A 38 10.24 -1.10 -15.88
CA ILE A 38 10.51 -0.25 -14.71
C ILE A 38 10.62 1.22 -15.15
N LYS A 39 11.39 1.50 -16.20
CA LYS A 39 11.54 2.87 -16.73
C LYS A 39 10.19 3.46 -17.12
N TRP A 40 9.39 2.70 -17.87
CA TRP A 40 8.07 3.12 -18.31
C TRP A 40 7.14 3.42 -17.12
N LEU A 41 7.09 2.56 -16.11
CA LEU A 41 6.31 2.79 -14.89
C LEU A 41 6.77 4.06 -14.16
N SER A 42 8.09 4.26 -14.02
CA SER A 42 8.66 5.45 -13.37
C SER A 42 8.40 6.77 -14.12
N CYS A 43 7.97 6.73 -15.39
CA CYS A 43 7.56 7.94 -16.11
C CYS A 43 6.18 8.47 -15.69
N HIS A 44 5.39 7.71 -14.94
CA HIS A 44 4.02 8.10 -14.58
C HIS A 44 4.00 8.86 -13.25
N MET A 45 3.25 9.96 -13.21
CA MET A 45 3.04 10.71 -11.97
C MET A 45 2.34 9.85 -10.92
N ASN A 46 2.71 10.05 -9.66
CA ASN A 46 2.14 9.34 -8.51
C ASN A 46 2.36 7.81 -8.55
N VAL A 47 3.35 7.34 -9.32
CA VAL A 47 3.75 5.93 -9.35
C VAL A 47 5.21 5.84 -8.90
N GLU A 48 5.47 5.02 -7.90
CA GLU A 48 6.83 4.66 -7.48
C GLU A 48 7.02 3.16 -7.62
N VAL A 49 8.20 2.76 -8.09
CA VAL A 49 8.53 1.35 -8.32
C VAL A 49 9.76 0.99 -7.49
N LYS A 50 9.65 -0.06 -6.70
CA LYS A 50 10.73 -0.63 -5.90
C LYS A 50 11.03 -2.04 -6.38
N VAL A 51 12.28 -2.30 -6.76
CA VAL A 51 12.71 -3.65 -7.09
C VAL A 51 12.91 -4.42 -5.79
N LYS A 52 12.07 -5.45 -5.54
CA LYS A 52 12.17 -6.33 -4.37
C LYS A 52 13.16 -7.47 -4.59
N ASP A 53 13.21 -8.02 -5.82
CA ASP A 53 14.16 -9.07 -6.20
C ASP A 53 14.46 -8.98 -7.69
N HIS A 54 15.69 -8.62 -8.04
CA HIS A 54 16.10 -8.50 -9.44
C HIS A 54 16.25 -9.85 -10.15
N LYS A 55 16.68 -10.91 -9.44
CA LYS A 55 16.87 -12.25 -10.05
C LYS A 55 15.53 -12.89 -10.38
N ARG A 56 14.54 -12.65 -9.53
CA ARG A 56 13.16 -13.12 -9.72
C ARG A 56 12.26 -12.09 -10.38
N ARG A 57 12.79 -10.94 -10.82
CA ARG A 57 12.03 -9.87 -11.48
C ARG A 57 10.76 -9.46 -10.73
N LYS A 58 10.89 -9.35 -9.40
CA LYS A 58 9.83 -8.92 -8.51
C LYS A 58 9.95 -7.43 -8.23
N ILE A 59 8.86 -6.73 -8.48
CA ILE A 59 8.72 -5.31 -8.18
C ILE A 59 7.51 -5.09 -7.29
N GLU A 60 7.57 -4.02 -6.53
CA GLU A 60 6.43 -3.45 -5.82
C GLU A 60 6.16 -2.08 -6.44
N ILE A 61 4.91 -1.85 -6.81
CA ILE A 61 4.45 -0.58 -7.39
C ILE A 61 3.60 0.11 -6.34
N GLN A 62 4.02 1.27 -5.87
CA GLN A 62 3.23 2.16 -5.04
C GLN A 62 2.48 3.16 -5.93
N VAL A 63 1.16 3.17 -5.85
CA VAL A 63 0.32 4.16 -6.53
C VAL A 63 -0.20 5.14 -5.50
N LYS A 64 0.30 6.38 -5.56
CA LYS A 64 -0.05 7.51 -4.68
C LYS A 64 -1.33 8.20 -5.15
N ASN A 65 -2.38 7.40 -5.33
CA ASN A 65 -3.70 7.87 -5.72
C ASN A 65 -4.69 7.64 -4.58
N PRO A 66 -5.09 8.70 -3.86
CA PRO A 66 -6.02 8.56 -2.75
C PRO A 66 -7.36 7.97 -3.18
N CYS A 67 -7.93 7.12 -2.34
CA CYS A 67 -9.26 6.59 -2.52
C CYS A 67 -10.29 7.72 -2.61
N LYS A 68 -11.19 7.66 -3.59
CA LYS A 68 -12.29 8.64 -3.76
C LYS A 68 -13.24 8.77 -2.55
N HIS A 69 -13.19 7.82 -1.62
CA HIS A 69 -14.00 7.82 -0.39
C HIS A 69 -13.22 8.26 0.85
N LEU A 70 -11.95 8.68 0.70
CA LEU A 70 -11.17 9.29 1.77
C LEU A 70 -11.72 10.69 2.04
N VAL A 71 -12.08 10.95 3.28
CA VAL A 71 -12.56 12.25 3.76
C VAL A 71 -11.53 12.82 4.72
N ASP A 72 -11.05 14.03 4.43
CA ASP A 72 -10.28 14.84 5.37
C ASP A 72 -11.27 15.57 6.30
N ASN A 73 -11.15 15.37 7.61
CA ASN A 73 -12.06 15.95 8.58
C ASN A 73 -11.66 17.40 8.96
N GLY A 74 -10.51 17.91 8.50
CA GLY A 74 -10.03 19.27 8.74
C GLY A 74 -9.28 19.50 10.06
N ASP A 75 -9.17 18.48 10.90
CA ASP A 75 -8.45 18.48 12.18
C ASP A 75 -7.18 17.59 12.16
N GLY A 76 -6.76 17.19 10.96
CA GLY A 76 -5.66 16.25 10.76
C GLY A 76 -6.07 14.77 10.87
N THR A 77 -7.36 14.49 11.06
CA THR A 77 -7.92 13.12 11.03
C THR A 77 -8.64 12.84 9.72
N TYR A 78 -8.76 11.55 9.39
CA TYR A 78 -9.32 11.06 8.15
C TYR A 78 -10.37 9.98 8.39
N SER A 79 -11.43 10.00 7.60
CA SER A 79 -12.50 9.01 7.65
C SER A 79 -12.78 8.38 6.28
N CYS A 80 -13.50 7.27 6.28
CA CYS A 80 -13.93 6.59 5.05
C CYS A 80 -15.43 6.76 4.90
N ALA A 81 -15.87 7.40 3.81
CA ALA A 81 -17.29 7.68 3.56
C ALA A 81 -18.15 6.41 3.41
N ILE A 82 -17.52 5.26 3.10
CA ILE A 82 -18.19 3.96 2.93
C ILE A 82 -17.85 2.98 4.05
N GLN A 83 -17.70 3.46 5.30
CA GLN A 83 -17.24 2.66 6.44
C GLN A 83 -17.94 1.30 6.57
N GLU A 84 -19.26 1.26 6.40
CA GLU A 84 -20.06 0.04 6.50
C GLU A 84 -19.89 -0.87 5.27
N ASN A 85 -19.71 -0.27 4.09
CA ASN A 85 -19.58 -0.95 2.79
C ASN A 85 -18.12 -1.15 2.35
N LYS A 86 -17.17 -1.10 3.29
CA LYS A 86 -15.76 -1.32 2.97
C LYS A 86 -15.55 -2.69 2.33
N PRO A 87 -14.77 -2.78 1.24
CA PRO A 87 -14.23 -4.04 0.76
C PRO A 87 -13.45 -4.77 1.86
N GLU A 88 -13.45 -6.11 1.82
CA GLU A 88 -12.75 -6.94 2.81
C GLU A 88 -11.26 -6.57 2.94
N ILE A 89 -10.57 -6.33 1.82
CA ILE A 89 -9.16 -5.91 1.84
C ILE A 89 -8.95 -4.62 2.66
N CYS A 90 -9.88 -3.66 2.60
CA CYS A 90 -9.82 -2.44 3.39
C CYS A 90 -10.06 -2.69 4.89
N ARG A 91 -10.83 -3.71 5.25
CA ARG A 91 -11.06 -4.13 6.64
C ARG A 91 -9.83 -4.84 7.21
N HIS A 92 -9.10 -5.55 6.36
CA HIS A 92 -7.87 -6.24 6.73
C HIS A 92 -6.67 -5.33 6.88
N TYR A 93 -6.65 -4.12 6.31
CA TYR A 93 -5.55 -3.18 6.49
C TYR A 93 -5.32 -2.75 7.96
N PRO A 94 -4.07 -2.62 8.44
CA PRO A 94 -2.85 -3.10 7.79
C PRO A 94 -2.80 -4.63 7.85
N GLU A 95 -2.21 -5.28 6.84
CA GLU A 95 -2.07 -6.75 6.78
C GLU A 95 -0.83 -7.26 7.53
N GLU A 96 0.18 -6.41 7.66
CA GLU A 96 1.39 -6.66 8.44
C GLU A 96 1.90 -5.38 9.12
N ASP A 97 2.91 -5.52 9.98
CA ASP A 97 3.61 -4.37 10.54
C ASP A 97 4.62 -3.89 9.51
N TYR A 98 4.29 -2.82 8.80
CA TYR A 98 5.07 -2.38 7.63
C TYR A 98 6.40 -1.70 8.00
N GLU A 99 6.78 -1.64 9.28
CA GLU A 99 8.05 -1.09 9.82
C GLU A 99 8.47 0.28 9.24
N ASP A 100 7.50 1.04 8.71
CA ASP A 100 7.70 2.35 8.13
C ASP A 100 7.07 3.45 9.01
N ASP A 101 7.59 4.67 8.88
CA ASP A 101 7.15 5.81 9.71
C ASP A 101 5.66 6.15 9.53
N ILE A 102 5.06 5.77 8.40
CA ILE A 102 3.66 6.04 8.08
C ILE A 102 2.79 5.01 8.77
N SER A 103 3.04 3.71 8.60
CA SER A 103 2.30 2.63 9.28
C SER A 103 2.49 2.64 10.81
N SER A 104 3.61 3.17 11.30
CA SER A 104 3.89 3.36 12.73
C SER A 104 2.82 4.20 13.45
N LYS A 105 2.16 5.12 12.74
CA LYS A 105 1.07 5.97 13.28
C LYS A 105 -0.32 5.34 13.19
N CYS A 106 -0.44 4.14 12.61
CA CYS A 106 -1.69 3.40 12.56
C CYS A 106 -2.11 2.91 13.96
N GLY A 107 -3.40 2.99 14.26
CA GLY A 107 -3.97 2.48 15.51
C GLY A 107 -4.08 0.96 15.59
N PHE A 108 -3.84 0.25 14.47
CA PHE A 108 -3.69 -1.20 14.46
C PHE A 108 -2.23 -1.60 14.65
N LYS A 109 -2.00 -2.67 15.42
CA LYS A 109 -0.67 -3.21 15.75
C LYS A 109 -0.66 -4.72 15.67
N PHE A 110 0.52 -5.30 15.47
CA PHE A 110 0.73 -6.75 15.40
C PHE A 110 1.57 -7.22 16.59
N VAL A 111 0.97 -8.05 17.45
CA VAL A 111 1.59 -8.62 18.66
C VAL A 111 1.71 -10.14 18.57
#